data_AF-A0A9P6AWQ2-F1
#
_entry.id   AF-A0A9P6AWQ2-F1
#
_cell.length_a   1.000
_cell.length_b   1.000
_cell.length_c   1.000
_cell.angle_alpha   90.00
_cell.angle_beta   90.00
_cell.angle_gamma   90.00
#
_symmetry.space_group_name_H-M   'P 1'
#
loop_
_entity.id
_entity.type
_entity.pdbx_description
1 polymer ?
#
loop_
_entity_poly.entity_id
_entity_poly.type
_entity_poly.pdbx_seq_one_letter_code
_entity_poly.pdbx_strand_id
1 'polypeptide(L)'
;FLICAGSILFRLPITLENKTRPLQICLILHLRKHEYLLSKGRKDQFEGSLLDVALRETHEETGYPCCPLPVTLHTRAPLPREDDTKNGTQVANCTEPFAMTVRHIAPDNVKIIYWFITEVAGEHQDGTLRPGEFFESCWFEAEEALEKLTYKHDRDVARHAIDLVRE
;
A
#
# COMPACT_ATOMS: atom_id res chain seq x y z
N PHE A 1 1.43 -9.99 -19.07
CA PHE A 1 0.92 -9.19 -17.94
C PHE A 1 1.80 -9.43 -16.72
N LEU A 2 1.91 -8.45 -15.83
CA LEU A 2 2.65 -8.54 -14.58
C LEU A 2 1.67 -8.48 -13.42
N ILE A 3 1.74 -9.46 -12.52
CA ILE A 3 1.03 -9.42 -11.24
C ILE A 3 1.95 -8.72 -10.25
N CYS A 4 1.42 -7.68 -9.62
CA CYS A 4 2.13 -6.86 -8.66
C CYS A 4 1.25 -6.63 -7.44
N ALA A 5 1.90 -6.39 -6.31
CA ALA A 5 1.23 -5.92 -5.11
C ALA A 5 2.10 -4.86 -4.44
N GLY A 6 1.45 -4.01 -3.66
CA GLY A 6 2.10 -3.05 -2.79
C GLY A 6 1.12 -2.54 -1.76
N SER A 7 1.58 -1.65 -0.90
CA SER A 7 0.75 -1.09 0.14
C SER A 7 0.88 0.41 0.28
N ILE A 8 -0.14 0.98 0.92
CA ILE A 8 -0.02 2.28 1.57
C ILE A 8 0.49 2.01 2.98
N LEU A 9 1.76 2.30 3.21
CA LEU A 9 2.42 2.09 4.50
C LEU A 9 2.15 3.26 5.42
N PHE A 10 1.37 3.00 6.47
CA PHE A 10 1.01 3.99 7.47
C PHE A 10 1.91 3.94 8.70
N ARG A 11 2.05 5.09 9.33
CA ARG A 11 2.43 5.19 10.74
C ARG A 11 1.31 5.90 11.47
N LEU A 12 0.57 5.13 12.26
CA LEU A 12 -0.66 5.59 12.91
C LEU A 12 -0.41 6.78 13.86
N PRO A 13 -1.45 7.62 14.10
CA PRO A 13 -1.36 8.71 15.05
C PRO A 13 -1.05 8.19 16.46
N ILE A 14 -0.22 8.92 17.18
CA ILE A 14 0.07 8.65 18.59
C ILE A 14 -0.05 9.96 19.36
N THR A 15 -0.81 9.95 20.45
CA THR A 15 -0.88 11.07 21.39
C THR A 15 -0.08 10.72 22.64
N LEU A 16 0.99 11.47 22.90
CA LEU A 16 1.80 11.38 24.11
C LEU A 16 1.92 12.77 24.73
N GLU A 17 1.62 12.90 26.03
CA GLU A 17 1.88 14.11 26.81
C GLU A 17 1.46 15.43 26.12
N ASN A 18 0.23 15.45 25.58
CA ASN A 18 -0.35 16.58 24.84
C ASN A 18 0.28 16.90 23.47
N LYS A 19 1.07 15.99 22.89
CA LYS A 19 1.52 16.05 21.49
C LYS A 19 0.91 14.89 20.71
N THR A 20 0.18 15.20 19.64
CA THR A 20 -0.33 14.21 18.70
C THR A 20 0.57 14.20 17.47
N ARG A 21 1.22 13.07 17.22
CA ARG A 21 1.81 12.80 15.91
C ARG A 21 0.66 12.50 14.94
N PRO A 22 0.54 13.20 13.81
CA PRO A 22 -0.53 12.95 12.86
C PRO A 22 -0.36 11.59 12.16
N LEU A 23 -1.39 11.19 11.42
CA LEU A 23 -1.32 10.04 10.51
C LEU A 23 -0.27 10.35 9.43
N GLN A 24 0.68 9.43 9.25
CA GLN A 24 1.73 9.57 8.24
C GLN A 24 1.70 8.43 7.24
N ILE A 25 2.14 8.71 6.01
CA ILE A 25 2.34 7.73 4.95
C ILE A 25 3.83 7.72 4.59
N CYS A 26 4.38 6.52 4.37
CA CYS A 26 5.69 6.35 3.78
C CYS A 26 5.59 6.34 2.25
N LEU A 27 6.30 7.24 1.60
CA LEU A 27 6.52 7.25 0.15
C LEU A 27 7.95 6.81 -0.14
N ILE A 28 8.19 6.30 -1.34
CA ILE A 28 9.54 6.09 -1.85
C ILE A 28 9.91 7.20 -2.84
N LEU A 29 11.06 7.83 -2.64
CA LEU A 29 11.66 8.76 -3.60
C LEU A 29 12.54 7.98 -4.57
N HIS A 30 12.18 7.95 -5.85
CA HIS A 30 13.03 7.41 -6.89
C HIS A 30 14.18 8.38 -7.20
N LEU A 31 15.35 8.13 -6.63
CA LEU A 31 16.51 9.04 -6.65
C LEU A 31 17.00 9.43 -8.05
N ARG A 32 16.80 8.55 -9.05
CA ARG A 32 17.20 8.83 -10.44
C ARG A 32 16.17 9.65 -11.22
N LYS A 33 14.89 9.53 -10.89
CA LYS A 33 13.79 10.20 -11.60
C LYS A 33 13.24 11.40 -10.84
N HIS A 34 13.60 11.52 -9.55
CA HIS A 34 13.05 12.50 -8.62
C HIS A 34 11.51 12.43 -8.54
N GLU A 35 10.97 11.21 -8.51
CA GLU A 35 9.53 10.93 -8.40
C GLU A 35 9.21 10.36 -7.03
N TYR A 36 8.12 10.82 -6.40
CA TYR A 36 7.56 10.20 -5.21
C TYR A 36 6.50 9.17 -5.61
N LEU A 37 6.67 7.95 -5.15
CA LEU A 37 5.86 6.79 -5.54
C LEU A 37 5.36 6.05 -4.30
N LEU A 38 4.32 5.24 -4.51
CA LEU A 38 3.92 4.19 -3.58
C LEU A 38 4.81 2.95 -3.78
N SER A 39 5.12 2.27 -2.67
CA SER A 39 5.86 1.02 -2.68
C SER A 39 5.05 -0.12 -3.28
N LYS A 40 5.64 -0.88 -4.21
CA LYS A 40 5.00 -1.94 -4.99
C LYS A 40 5.97 -2.57 -5.98
N GLY A 41 6.01 -3.89 -6.00
CA GLY A 41 6.75 -4.64 -7.01
C GLY A 41 6.07 -5.92 -7.43
N ARG A 42 6.87 -6.85 -7.95
CA ARG A 42 6.39 -7.99 -8.74
C ARG A 42 6.24 -9.20 -7.84
N LYS A 43 5.17 -9.96 -8.06
CA LYS A 43 5.05 -11.28 -7.45
C LYS A 43 6.15 -12.19 -7.99
N ASP A 44 6.91 -12.80 -7.10
CA ASP A 44 7.90 -13.83 -7.44
C ASP A 44 7.20 -15.16 -7.78
N GLN A 45 7.89 -16.04 -8.51
CA GLN A 45 7.33 -17.35 -8.86
C GLN A 45 7.08 -18.17 -7.58
N PHE A 46 5.91 -18.82 -7.51
CA PHE A 46 5.49 -19.66 -6.38
C PHE A 46 5.39 -18.95 -5.03
N GLU A 47 5.49 -17.62 -4.99
CA GLU A 47 5.21 -16.83 -3.79
C GLU A 47 3.77 -17.09 -3.31
N GLY A 48 3.47 -16.82 -2.04
CA GLY A 48 2.15 -17.05 -1.44
C GLY A 48 1.06 -16.09 -1.94
N SER A 49 0.35 -15.50 -1.00
CA SER A 49 -0.74 -14.56 -1.26
C SER A 49 -0.23 -13.23 -1.83
N LEU A 50 -1.12 -12.42 -2.40
CA LEU A 50 -0.77 -11.05 -2.83
C LEU A 50 -0.48 -10.12 -1.63
N LEU A 51 -0.99 -10.46 -0.44
CA LEU A 51 -0.65 -9.74 0.78
C LEU A 51 0.82 -10.00 1.15
N ASP A 52 1.29 -11.25 1.04
CA ASP A 52 2.71 -11.58 1.27
C ASP A 52 3.63 -10.80 0.32
N VAL A 53 3.22 -10.69 -0.95
CA VAL A 53 3.93 -9.88 -1.97
C VAL A 53 3.97 -8.41 -1.55
N ALA A 54 2.83 -7.84 -1.13
CA ALA A 54 2.77 -6.44 -0.72
C ALA A 54 3.66 -6.16 0.49
N LEU A 55 3.63 -7.03 1.51
CA LEU A 55 4.47 -6.91 2.70
C LEU A 55 5.96 -6.98 2.35
N ARG A 56 6.37 -7.96 1.52
CA ARG A 56 7.76 -8.11 1.05
C ARG A 56 8.20 -6.88 0.25
N GLU A 57 7.46 -6.49 -0.77
CA GLU A 57 7.82 -5.38 -1.65
C GLU A 57 7.88 -4.04 -0.90
N THR A 58 6.96 -3.82 0.03
CA THR A 58 7.00 -2.63 0.88
C THR A 58 8.22 -2.64 1.81
N HIS A 59 8.57 -3.77 2.41
CA HIS A 59 9.79 -3.88 3.22
C HIS A 59 11.05 -3.69 2.37
N GLU A 60 11.14 -4.34 1.21
CA GLU A 60 12.27 -4.22 0.27
C GLU A 60 12.49 -2.76 -0.15
N GLU A 61 11.44 -2.08 -0.65
CA GLU A 61 11.55 -0.72 -1.21
C GLU A 61 11.63 0.40 -0.15
N THR A 62 11.09 0.20 1.06
CA THR A 62 11.05 1.24 2.12
C THR A 62 12.04 1.01 3.26
N GLY A 63 12.59 -0.20 3.39
CA GLY A 63 13.41 -0.59 4.55
C GLY A 63 12.62 -0.83 5.84
N TYR A 64 11.31 -0.57 5.88
CA TYR A 64 10.50 -0.74 7.08
C TYR A 64 9.74 -2.06 7.06
N PRO A 65 9.94 -2.93 8.08
CA PRO A 65 9.04 -4.05 8.31
C PRO A 65 7.62 -3.53 8.54
N CYS A 66 6.63 -4.20 7.98
CA CYS A 66 5.25 -3.82 8.10
C CYS A 66 4.34 -5.04 8.34
N CYS A 67 3.16 -4.77 8.85
CA CYS A 67 2.10 -5.76 8.98
C CYS A 67 0.80 -5.23 8.37
N PRO A 68 -0.15 -6.12 8.02
CA PRO A 68 -1.46 -5.69 7.54
C PRO A 68 -2.13 -4.81 8.60
N LEU A 69 -2.72 -3.70 8.18
CA LEU A 69 -3.56 -2.86 9.04
C LEU A 69 -5.01 -3.19 8.68
N PRO A 70 -5.75 -3.93 9.53
CA PRO A 70 -7.12 -4.30 9.23
C PRO A 70 -8.04 -3.07 9.20
N VAL A 71 -8.89 -2.97 8.19
CA VAL A 71 -9.86 -1.88 8.03
C VAL A 71 -11.26 -2.43 7.78
N THR A 72 -12.27 -1.57 7.86
CA THR A 72 -13.63 -1.92 7.43
C THR A 72 -13.74 -1.72 5.91
N LEU A 73 -14.10 -2.77 5.17
CA LEU A 73 -14.31 -2.68 3.72
C LEU A 73 -15.76 -2.98 3.37
N HIS A 74 -16.33 -2.21 2.44
CA HIS A 74 -17.57 -2.59 1.78
C HIS A 74 -17.27 -3.60 0.66
N THR A 75 -17.77 -4.83 0.79
CA THR A 75 -17.50 -5.91 -0.16
C THR A 75 -18.78 -6.61 -0.60
N ARG A 76 -18.74 -7.17 -1.82
CA ARG A 76 -19.75 -8.10 -2.33
C ARG A 76 -19.23 -9.54 -2.35
N ALA A 77 -18.12 -9.80 -1.66
CA ALA A 77 -17.68 -11.16 -1.41
C ALA A 77 -18.68 -11.81 -0.43
N PRO A 78 -19.28 -12.96 -0.77
CA PRO A 78 -20.15 -13.66 0.15
C PRO A 78 -19.34 -14.32 1.25
N LEU A 79 -20.01 -14.64 2.36
CA LEU A 79 -19.44 -15.59 3.31
C LEU A 79 -19.28 -16.96 2.64
N PRO A 80 -18.35 -17.82 3.12
CA PRO A 80 -18.18 -19.15 2.56
C PRO A 80 -19.50 -19.94 2.54
N ARG A 81 -19.90 -20.37 1.33
CA ARG A 81 -21.15 -21.13 1.05
C ARG A 81 -22.44 -20.31 1.14
N GLU A 82 -22.37 -18.98 1.02
CA GLU A 82 -23.53 -18.12 0.80
C GLU A 82 -23.52 -17.58 -0.65
N ASP A 83 -24.69 -17.43 -1.26
CA ASP A 83 -24.82 -17.12 -2.70
C ASP A 83 -25.15 -15.65 -3.01
N ASP A 84 -25.60 -14.82 -2.05
CA ASP A 84 -26.15 -13.49 -2.36
C ASP A 84 -25.72 -12.38 -1.39
N THR A 85 -24.87 -11.48 -1.89
CA THR A 85 -24.66 -10.14 -1.31
C THR A 85 -24.90 -9.05 -2.36
N LYS A 86 -26.06 -9.04 -3.04
CA LYS A 86 -26.44 -7.99 -4.02
C LYS A 86 -26.22 -6.56 -3.54
N ASN A 87 -26.42 -6.31 -2.25
CA ASN A 87 -26.28 -4.98 -1.64
C ASN A 87 -24.88 -4.69 -1.08
N GLY A 88 -23.96 -5.67 -1.15
CA GLY A 88 -22.70 -5.64 -0.41
C GLY A 88 -22.91 -5.60 1.11
N THR A 89 -21.82 -5.78 1.85
CA THR A 89 -21.81 -5.67 3.30
C THR A 89 -20.51 -5.01 3.76
N GLN A 90 -20.55 -4.32 4.90
CA GLN A 90 -19.33 -3.87 5.56
C GLN A 90 -18.73 -5.04 6.34
N VAL A 91 -17.47 -5.35 6.06
CA VAL A 91 -16.69 -6.37 6.76
C VAL A 91 -15.58 -5.66 7.52
N ALA A 92 -15.67 -5.69 8.86
CA ALA A 92 -14.64 -5.17 9.75
C ALA A 92 -13.41 -6.09 9.79
N ASN A 93 -12.28 -5.54 10.21
CA ASN A 93 -11.00 -6.25 10.34
C ASN A 93 -10.55 -6.96 9.04
N CYS A 94 -10.86 -6.36 7.90
CA CYS A 94 -10.52 -6.91 6.59
C CYS A 94 -9.08 -6.54 6.20
N THR A 95 -8.36 -7.49 5.61
CA THR A 95 -7.00 -7.33 5.09
C THR A 95 -6.91 -7.66 3.59
N GLU A 96 -8.06 -7.72 2.92
CA GLU A 96 -8.16 -7.85 1.47
C GLU A 96 -7.63 -6.60 0.76
N PRO A 97 -7.24 -6.69 -0.54
CA PRO A 97 -6.85 -5.51 -1.29
C PRO A 97 -8.03 -4.53 -1.39
N PHE A 98 -7.79 -3.27 -0.99
CA PHE A 98 -8.82 -2.23 -1.02
C PHE A 98 -8.94 -1.54 -2.39
N ALA A 99 -7.90 -1.65 -3.23
CA ALA A 99 -7.89 -1.10 -4.57
C ALA A 99 -7.07 -1.95 -5.54
N MET A 100 -7.36 -1.81 -6.83
CA MET A 100 -6.58 -2.40 -7.92
C MET A 100 -6.38 -1.37 -9.02
N THR A 101 -5.16 -1.26 -9.54
CA THR A 101 -4.87 -0.45 -10.72
C THR A 101 -4.29 -1.29 -11.86
N VAL A 102 -4.62 -0.91 -13.09
CA VAL A 102 -4.06 -1.51 -14.31
C VAL A 102 -3.29 -0.44 -15.06
N ARG A 103 -2.01 -0.69 -15.36
CA ARG A 103 -1.15 0.21 -16.15
C ARG A 103 -0.70 -0.49 -17.43
N HIS A 104 -0.92 0.13 -18.58
CA HIS A 104 -0.32 -0.32 -19.84
C HIS A 104 1.15 0.09 -19.87
N ILE A 105 2.04 -0.90 -19.95
CA ILE A 105 3.50 -0.68 -20.01
C ILE A 105 4.08 -0.92 -21.40
N ALA A 106 3.37 -1.65 -22.25
CA ALA A 106 3.58 -1.80 -23.69
C ALA A 106 2.25 -2.20 -24.36
N PRO A 107 2.11 -2.20 -25.70
CA PRO A 107 0.86 -2.55 -26.38
C PRO A 107 0.21 -3.86 -25.88
N ASP A 108 1.01 -4.91 -25.71
CA ASP A 108 0.54 -6.23 -25.25
C ASP A 108 0.96 -6.55 -23.80
N ASN A 109 1.34 -5.53 -23.02
CA ASN A 109 1.83 -5.74 -21.67
C ASN A 109 1.17 -4.79 -20.67
N VAL A 110 0.45 -5.37 -19.71
CA VAL A 110 -0.22 -4.68 -18.62
C VAL A 110 0.39 -5.07 -17.28
N LYS A 111 0.50 -4.09 -16.39
CA LYS A 111 0.85 -4.26 -14.98
C LYS A 111 -0.42 -4.14 -14.16
N ILE A 112 -0.80 -5.21 -13.46
CA ILE A 112 -1.94 -5.26 -12.56
C ILE A 112 -1.37 -5.14 -11.14
N ILE A 113 -1.80 -4.13 -10.40
CA ILE A 113 -1.29 -3.84 -9.06
C ILE A 113 -2.45 -3.94 -8.08
N TYR A 114 -2.33 -4.82 -7.10
CA TYR A 114 -3.23 -4.92 -5.96
C TYR A 114 -2.66 -4.11 -4.79
N TRP A 115 -3.50 -3.28 -4.19
CA TRP A 115 -3.10 -2.35 -3.13
C TRP A 115 -3.68 -2.77 -1.80
N PHE A 116 -2.82 -2.83 -0.79
CA PHE A 116 -3.16 -3.18 0.60
C PHE A 116 -2.91 -2.00 1.53
N ILE A 117 -3.46 -2.08 2.73
CA ILE A 117 -3.20 -1.13 3.82
C ILE A 117 -2.34 -1.84 4.86
N THR A 118 -1.21 -1.21 5.20
CA THR A 118 -0.25 -1.77 6.16
C THR A 118 0.18 -0.70 7.15
N GLU A 119 0.62 -1.12 8.33
CA GLU A 119 1.28 -0.25 9.29
C GLU A 119 2.73 -0.66 9.52
N VAL A 120 3.57 0.30 9.87
CA VAL A 120 4.96 0.06 10.24
C VAL A 120 5.03 -0.76 11.54
N ALA A 121 5.78 -1.86 11.50
CA ALA A 121 5.89 -2.84 12.58
C ALA A 121 7.26 -2.84 13.26
N GLY A 122 8.21 -2.03 12.77
CA GLY A 122 9.57 -1.97 13.32
C GLY A 122 10.39 -0.80 12.79
N GLU A 123 11.66 -0.77 13.18
CA GLU A 123 12.61 0.25 12.76
C GLU A 123 13.10 0.02 11.32
N HIS A 124 13.63 1.09 10.70
CA HIS A 124 14.22 1.04 9.36
C HIS A 124 15.41 0.08 9.34
N GLN A 125 15.52 -0.68 8.25
CA GLN A 125 16.60 -1.62 7.98
C GLN A 125 17.29 -1.24 6.67
N ASP A 126 18.62 -1.13 6.71
CA ASP A 126 19.41 -0.84 5.53
C ASP A 126 19.64 -2.11 4.69
N GLY A 127 19.87 -1.93 3.39
CA GLY A 127 20.25 -3.02 2.48
C GLY A 127 19.11 -3.93 2.05
N THR A 128 17.85 -3.49 2.16
CA THR A 128 16.65 -4.24 1.76
C THR A 128 16.33 -4.13 0.27
N LEU A 129 16.85 -3.09 -0.41
CA LEU A 129 16.58 -2.82 -1.82
C LEU A 129 17.13 -3.91 -2.74
N ARG A 130 16.42 -4.22 -3.83
CA ARG A 130 16.91 -5.14 -4.85
C ARG A 130 17.97 -4.47 -5.73
N PRO A 131 18.88 -5.25 -6.36
CA PRO A 131 19.83 -4.71 -7.32
C PRO A 131 19.15 -3.91 -8.44
N GLY A 132 19.55 -2.65 -8.59
CA GLY A 132 19.00 -1.75 -9.61
C GLY A 132 17.94 -0.79 -9.10
N GLU A 133 17.53 -0.92 -7.83
CA GLU A 133 16.62 0.02 -7.16
C GLU A 133 17.42 1.13 -6.48
N PHE A 134 16.90 2.35 -6.57
CA PHE A 134 17.51 3.57 -6.04
C PHE A 134 16.40 4.39 -5.41
N PHE A 135 15.94 3.92 -4.25
CA PHE A 135 14.84 4.48 -3.50
C PHE A 135 15.30 4.97 -2.13
N GLU A 136 14.64 6.00 -1.63
CA GLU A 136 14.75 6.49 -0.26
C GLU A 136 13.34 6.56 0.34
N SER A 137 13.17 6.06 1.57
CA SER A 137 11.89 6.13 2.27
C SER A 137 11.68 7.51 2.89
N CYS A 138 10.53 8.12 2.65
CA CYS A 138 10.19 9.44 3.17
C CYS A 138 8.82 9.40 3.87
N TRP A 139 8.78 9.80 5.15
CA TRP A 139 7.55 9.93 5.91
C TRP A 139 6.95 11.32 5.76
N PHE A 140 5.70 11.39 5.34
CA PHE A 140 4.94 12.63 5.23
C PHE A 140 3.64 12.53 6.00
N GLU A 141 3.10 13.66 6.45
CA GLU A 141 1.72 13.69 6.92
C GLU A 141 0.77 13.27 5.78
N ALA A 142 -0.36 12.66 6.11
CA ALA A 142 -1.24 12.04 5.11
C ALA A 142 -1.63 12.99 3.96
N GLU A 143 -2.00 14.24 4.25
CA GLU A 143 -2.36 15.22 3.22
C GLU A 143 -1.15 15.68 2.40
N GLU A 144 0.00 15.91 3.06
CA GLU A 144 1.25 16.26 2.36
C GLU A 144 1.68 15.13 1.42
N ALA A 145 1.54 13.87 1.83
CA ALA A 145 1.86 12.72 0.99
C ALA A 145 1.06 12.73 -0.31
N LEU A 146 -0.22 13.12 -0.25
CA LEU A 146 -1.06 13.28 -1.45
C LEU A 146 -0.54 14.38 -2.36
N GLU A 147 0.03 15.46 -1.83
CA GLU A 147 0.61 16.54 -2.65
C GLU A 147 1.96 16.13 -3.27
N LYS A 148 2.77 15.34 -2.55
CA LYS A 148 4.10 14.89 -3.00
C LYS A 148 4.04 13.84 -4.10
N LEU A 149 3.10 12.89 -4.00
CA LEU A 149 2.96 11.79 -4.95
C LEU A 149 2.90 12.30 -6.39
N THR A 150 3.78 11.79 -7.25
CA THR A 150 3.94 12.32 -8.61
C THR A 150 2.73 12.06 -9.49
N TYR A 151 2.17 10.84 -9.45
CA TYR A 151 1.11 10.42 -10.35
C TYR A 151 -0.28 10.59 -9.72
N LYS A 152 -1.23 11.15 -10.48
CA LYS A 152 -2.63 11.34 -10.05
C LYS A 152 -3.26 10.04 -9.57
N HIS A 153 -3.06 8.95 -10.32
CA HIS A 153 -3.56 7.64 -9.95
C HIS A 153 -3.10 7.24 -8.54
N ASP A 154 -1.83 7.50 -8.19
CA ASP A 154 -1.26 7.07 -6.91
C ASP A 154 -1.88 7.90 -5.78
N ARG A 155 -2.13 9.19 -6.04
CA ARG A 155 -2.89 10.07 -5.13
C ARG A 155 -4.30 9.57 -4.88
N ASP A 156 -4.99 9.09 -5.90
CA ASP A 156 -6.37 8.61 -5.77
C ASP A 156 -6.43 7.31 -4.94
N VAL A 157 -5.47 6.38 -5.15
CA VAL A 157 -5.32 5.17 -4.32
C VAL A 157 -4.98 5.51 -2.88
N ALA A 158 -4.00 6.39 -2.65
CA ALA A 158 -3.59 6.80 -1.30
C ALA A 158 -4.72 7.52 -0.55
N ARG A 159 -5.49 8.38 -1.24
CA ARG A 159 -6.65 9.06 -0.65
C ARG A 159 -7.70 8.06 -0.17
N HIS A 160 -8.02 7.07 -1.00
CA HIS A 160 -8.98 6.04 -0.60
C HIS A 160 -8.50 5.25 0.63
N ALA A 161 -7.20 4.93 0.72
CA ALA A 161 -6.64 4.29 1.91
C ALA A 161 -6.72 5.18 3.16
N ILE A 162 -6.46 6.49 3.03
CA ILE A 162 -6.59 7.46 4.14
C ILE A 162 -8.02 7.49 4.65
N ASP A 163 -9.01 7.53 3.75
CA ASP A 163 -10.42 7.53 4.13
C ASP A 163 -10.79 6.26 4.91
N LEU A 164 -10.31 5.08 4.46
CA LEU A 164 -10.54 3.80 5.13
C LEU A 164 -9.87 3.68 6.51
N VAL A 165 -8.72 4.33 6.72
CA VAL A 165 -8.00 4.32 8.00
C VAL A 165 -8.58 5.31 9.01
N ARG A 166 -9.31 6.34 8.53
CA ARG A 166 -9.93 7.37 9.37
C ARG A 166 -11.36 7.05 9.80
N GLU A 167 -11.99 6.06 9.18
CA GLU A 167 -13.33 5.56 9.54
C GLU A 167 -13.33 4.86 10.91
#